data_AF-A0A437NEJ1-F1
#
_entry.id   AF-A0A437NEJ1-F1
#
_cell.length_a   1.000
_cell.length_b   1.000
_cell.length_c   1.000
_cell.angle_alpha   90.00
_cell.angle_beta   90.00
_cell.angle_gamma   90.00
#
_symmetry.space_group_name_H-M   'P 1'
#
loop_
_entity.id
_entity.type
_entity.pdbx_description
1 polymer ?
#
loop_
_entity_poly.entity_id
_entity_poly.type
_entity_poly.pdbx_seq_one_letter_code
_entity_poly.pdbx_strand_id
1 'polypeptide(L)'
;MQIEEGKFYQIRDGRKIGPMEPTPGAVQYFFRTRLPGESSWRTYQPNGRYRDDMPCDLDIVAEWREHASVQRVNAAYLESGSDDQEDPAAAILAMLDGVADANYSALAGVLREAHAHAATGKGVERHGNGRSFNEQPIMEIPRLLGGSPEGQLYQIMKKAQEANGMVKRGEREAAIRELLGAINYAAAAVLTIREAA
;
A
#
# COMPACT_ATOMS: atom_id res chain seq x y z
N MET A 1 -3.76 7.28 28.75
CA MET A 1 -2.57 7.61 27.95
C MET A 1 -2.42 9.11 27.93
N GLN A 2 -1.21 9.67 27.95
CA GLN A 2 -0.99 11.11 27.79
C GLN A 2 -0.62 11.44 26.35
N ILE A 3 -1.29 12.43 25.76
CA ILE A 3 -0.92 12.97 24.45
C ILE A 3 0.25 13.94 24.64
N GLU A 4 1.20 13.90 23.71
CA GLU A 4 2.37 14.77 23.64
C GLU A 4 2.39 15.48 22.27
N GLU A 5 2.90 16.71 22.28
CA GLU A 5 3.11 17.51 21.07
C GLU A 5 4.08 16.82 20.09
N GLY A 6 3.82 16.99 18.79
CA GLY A 6 4.66 16.48 17.70
C GLY A 6 4.51 14.98 17.41
N LYS A 7 3.81 14.24 18.27
CA LYS A 7 3.64 12.78 18.11
C LYS A 7 2.43 12.42 17.25
N PHE A 8 2.49 11.21 16.68
CA PHE A 8 1.39 10.56 15.97
C PHE A 8 0.75 9.50 16.85
N TYR A 9 -0.54 9.25 16.61
CA TYR A 9 -1.31 8.31 17.40
C TYR A 9 -2.25 7.46 16.53
N GLN A 10 -2.65 6.30 17.04
CA GLN A 10 -3.67 5.44 16.46
C GLN A 10 -4.99 5.67 17.18
N ILE A 11 -6.07 5.91 16.42
CA ILE A 11 -7.43 5.90 16.96
C ILE A 11 -8.05 4.51 16.87
N ARG A 12 -9.13 4.30 17.62
CA ARG A 12 -9.79 3.00 17.77
C ARG A 12 -10.23 2.38 16.44
N ASP A 13 -10.61 3.19 15.45
CA ASP A 13 -10.92 2.72 14.10
C ASP A 13 -9.70 2.31 13.25
N GLY A 14 -8.49 2.43 13.79
CA GLY A 14 -7.23 2.01 13.18
C GLY A 14 -6.48 3.11 12.43
N ARG A 15 -7.07 4.29 12.20
CA ARG A 15 -6.41 5.39 11.47
C ARG A 15 -5.28 6.04 12.27
N LYS A 16 -4.25 6.51 11.55
CA LYS A 16 -3.15 7.34 12.09
C LYS A 16 -3.58 8.81 12.10
N ILE A 17 -3.37 9.48 13.22
CA ILE A 17 -3.64 10.91 13.39
C ILE A 17 -2.43 11.65 13.97
N GLY A 18 -2.27 12.92 13.62
CA GLY A 18 -1.14 13.75 14.02
C GLY A 18 -0.43 14.45 12.84
N PRO A 19 0.69 15.16 13.07
CA PRO A 19 1.30 15.36 14.39
C PRO A 19 0.37 16.17 15.30
N MET A 20 0.38 15.88 16.61
CA MET A 20 -0.45 16.59 17.58
C MET A 20 0.14 17.95 17.91
N GLU A 21 -0.69 18.98 17.90
CA GLU A 21 -0.35 20.34 18.28
C GLU A 21 -1.14 20.73 19.54
N PRO A 22 -0.53 21.41 20.52
CA PRO A 22 -1.25 21.91 21.68
C PRO A 22 -2.19 23.04 21.24
N THR A 23 -3.43 23.03 21.71
CA THR A 23 -4.37 24.14 21.48
C THR A 23 -3.90 25.37 22.27
N PRO A 24 -3.64 26.52 21.61
CA PRO A 24 -3.25 27.74 22.34
C PRO A 24 -4.31 28.14 23.37
N GLY A 25 -3.94 28.17 24.64
CA GLY A 25 -4.83 28.57 25.74
C GLY A 25 -5.79 27.47 26.26
N ALA A 26 -5.66 26.22 25.82
CA ALA A 26 -6.45 25.09 26.34
C ALA A 26 -5.56 23.85 26.61
N VAL A 27 -5.99 22.97 27.51
CA VAL A 27 -5.30 21.68 27.80
C VAL A 27 -5.66 20.60 26.77
N GLN A 28 -6.02 20.99 25.55
CA GLN A 28 -6.44 20.05 24.49
C GLN A 28 -5.36 19.97 23.41
N TYR A 29 -5.32 18.85 22.71
CA TYR A 29 -4.45 18.64 21.56
C TYR A 29 -5.29 18.57 20.30
N PHE A 30 -4.83 19.15 19.20
CA PHE A 30 -5.50 19.05 17.91
C PHE A 30 -4.51 18.58 16.85
N PHE A 31 -5.04 18.04 15.76
CA PHE A 31 -4.23 17.81 14.56
C PHE A 31 -4.99 18.31 13.34
N ARG A 32 -4.24 18.80 12.35
CA ARG A 32 -4.83 19.23 11.08
C ARG A 32 -4.86 18.05 10.13
N THR A 33 -6.03 17.46 9.94
CA THR A 33 -6.23 16.47 8.88
C THR A 33 -6.04 17.16 7.53
N ARG A 34 -5.04 16.74 6.74
CA ARG A 34 -4.99 16.98 5.28
C ARG A 34 -5.41 15.68 4.60
N LEU A 35 -6.69 15.33 4.72
CA LEU A 35 -7.30 14.34 3.83
C LEU A 35 -8.02 15.10 2.70
N PRO A 36 -7.93 14.64 1.44
CA PRO A 36 -8.69 15.24 0.35
C PRO A 36 -10.18 15.23 0.70
N GLY A 37 -10.79 16.42 0.78
CA GLY A 37 -12.23 16.58 1.08
C GLY A 37 -12.61 16.71 2.57
N GLU A 38 -11.68 16.56 3.52
CA GLU A 38 -11.97 16.76 4.95
C GLU A 38 -11.08 17.85 5.55
N SER A 39 -11.57 19.08 5.58
CA SER A 39 -11.02 20.16 6.43
C SER A 39 -11.73 20.17 7.78
N SER A 40 -11.62 19.08 8.55
CA SER A 40 -12.16 19.02 9.91
C SER A 40 -11.04 19.12 10.95
N TRP A 41 -11.12 20.16 11.78
CA TRP A 41 -10.33 20.30 13.00
C TRP A 41 -10.90 19.32 14.03
N ARG A 42 -10.05 18.54 14.68
CA ARG A 42 -10.46 17.65 15.77
C ARG A 42 -9.62 17.93 17.00
N THR A 43 -10.29 18.10 18.14
CA THR A 43 -9.66 18.30 19.44
C THR A 43 -9.78 17.03 20.28
N TYR A 44 -8.72 16.75 21.03
CA TYR A 44 -8.58 15.62 21.91
C TYR A 44 -8.21 16.11 23.30
N GLN A 45 -8.73 15.42 24.30
CA GLN A 45 -8.34 15.65 25.67
C GLN A 45 -6.98 15.01 25.98
N PRO A 46 -6.29 15.44 27.06
CA PRO A 46 -5.02 14.87 27.47
C PRO A 46 -5.05 13.36 27.69
N ASN A 47 -6.21 12.81 28.04
CA ASN A 47 -6.42 11.39 28.32
C ASN A 47 -6.59 10.52 27.06
N GLY A 48 -6.63 11.12 25.86
CA GLY A 48 -6.83 10.42 24.58
C GLY A 48 -8.28 10.35 24.11
N ARG A 49 -9.25 10.92 24.84
CA ARG A 49 -10.66 10.89 24.44
C ARG A 49 -11.00 12.01 23.47
N TYR A 50 -11.85 11.69 22.49
CA TYR A 50 -12.43 12.68 21.59
C TYR A 50 -13.63 13.42 22.22
N ARG A 51 -14.42 12.72 23.04
CA ARG A 51 -15.53 13.29 23.83
C ARG A 51 -15.57 12.70 25.24
N ASP A 52 -16.09 13.47 26.20
CA ASP A 52 -16.16 13.05 27.61
C ASP A 52 -17.32 12.11 27.92
N ASP A 53 -18.34 12.10 27.08
CA ASP A 53 -19.62 11.44 27.32
C ASP A 53 -19.50 9.91 27.30
N MET A 54 -18.80 9.33 26.31
CA MET A 54 -18.50 7.89 26.25
C MET A 54 -17.33 7.55 25.32
N PRO A 55 -16.71 6.36 25.48
CA PRO A 55 -15.72 5.89 24.52
C PRO A 55 -16.30 5.83 23.10
N CYS A 56 -15.51 6.25 22.11
CA CYS A 56 -15.93 6.26 20.71
C CYS A 56 -14.81 5.77 19.77
N ASP A 57 -15.17 5.54 18.52
CA ASP A 57 -14.24 5.08 17.47
C ASP A 57 -13.11 6.07 17.17
N LEU A 58 -13.30 7.32 17.57
CA LEU A 58 -12.33 8.39 17.41
C LEU A 58 -11.36 8.48 18.59
N ASP A 59 -11.54 7.71 19.66
CA ASP A 59 -10.62 7.76 20.80
C ASP A 59 -9.24 7.25 20.41
N ILE A 60 -8.23 7.89 20.98
CA ILE A 60 -6.84 7.48 20.83
C ILE A 60 -6.58 6.27 21.72
N VAL A 61 -6.11 5.19 21.10
CA VAL A 61 -5.86 3.90 21.78
C VAL A 61 -4.38 3.60 21.98
N ALA A 62 -3.50 4.14 21.13
CA ALA A 62 -2.06 3.96 21.25
C ALA A 62 -1.27 5.13 20.63
N GLU A 63 -0.05 5.36 21.13
CA GLU A 63 0.99 6.12 20.42
C GLU A 63 1.34 5.36 19.13
N TRP A 64 1.32 6.04 17.99
CA TRP A 64 1.72 5.45 16.73
C TRP A 64 3.24 5.39 16.69
N ARG A 65 3.78 4.21 16.94
CA ARG A 65 5.20 3.93 16.73
C ARG A 65 5.34 3.43 15.31
N GLU A 66 6.03 4.20 14.47
CA GLU A 66 6.49 3.65 13.20
C GLU A 66 7.34 2.42 13.52
N HIS A 67 7.04 1.31 12.87
CA HIS A 67 7.90 0.14 12.98
C HIS A 67 9.33 0.56 12.64
N ALA A 68 10.31 0.13 13.42
CA ALA A 68 11.72 0.48 13.25
C ALA A 68 12.25 0.19 11.82
N SER A 69 11.56 -0.68 11.08
CA SER A 69 11.77 -0.93 9.66
C SER A 69 11.46 0.28 8.77
N VAL A 70 10.36 1.01 9.01
CA VAL A 70 9.92 2.15 8.20
C VAL A 70 10.79 3.38 8.42
N GLN A 71 11.27 3.58 9.65
CA GLN A 71 12.16 4.70 9.99
C GLN A 71 13.54 4.57 9.34
N ARG A 72 14.09 3.35 9.23
CA ARG A 72 15.35 3.11 8.52
C ARG A 72 15.22 3.30 7.01
N VAL A 73 14.05 2.99 6.45
CA VAL A 73 13.76 3.13 5.01
C VAL A 73 13.69 4.61 4.60
N ASN A 74 13.00 5.45 5.39
CA ASN A 74 12.87 6.88 5.08
C ASN A 74 14.19 7.65 5.25
N ALA A 75 15.01 7.30 6.25
CA ALA A 75 16.31 7.92 6.45
C ALA A 75 17.31 7.58 5.32
N ALA A 76 17.37 6.30 4.92
CA ALA A 76 18.29 5.86 3.86
C ALA A 76 17.94 6.42 2.47
N TYR A 77 16.65 6.63 2.16
CA TYR A 77 16.20 7.23 0.90
C TYR A 77 16.53 8.72 0.78
N LEU A 78 16.48 9.46 1.90
CA LEU A 78 16.83 10.87 1.94
C LEU A 78 18.35 11.08 1.94
N GLU A 79 19.12 10.12 2.46
CA GLU A 79 20.59 10.15 2.48
C GLU A 79 21.23 9.66 1.17
N SER A 80 20.57 8.78 0.40
CA SER A 80 21.21 8.15 -0.77
C SER A 80 21.36 9.06 -1.98
N GLY A 81 20.58 10.13 -2.11
CA GLY A 81 20.83 11.29 -2.99
C GLY A 81 21.46 11.04 -4.37
N SER A 82 21.20 9.90 -5.04
CA SER A 82 21.95 9.50 -6.23
C SER A 82 21.04 9.11 -7.39
N ASP A 83 21.34 9.77 -8.50
CA ASP A 83 20.72 9.71 -9.82
C ASP A 83 21.21 8.49 -10.64
N ASP A 84 21.85 7.52 -10.00
CA ASP A 84 22.57 6.44 -10.70
C ASP A 84 21.91 5.06 -10.49
N GLN A 85 21.52 4.50 -11.64
CA GLN A 85 20.96 3.18 -11.94
C GLN A 85 21.33 2.03 -10.97
N GLU A 86 20.49 1.80 -9.96
CA GLU A 86 20.17 0.44 -9.51
C GLU A 86 18.65 0.28 -9.52
N ASP A 87 18.14 -0.84 -10.03
CA ASP A 87 16.70 -1.10 -10.14
C ASP A 87 16.04 -0.94 -8.75
N PRO A 88 15.26 0.14 -8.53
CA PRO A 88 14.69 0.41 -7.22
C PRO A 88 13.74 -0.70 -6.78
N ALA A 89 13.20 -1.49 -7.72
CA ALA A 89 12.37 -2.65 -7.40
C ALA A 89 13.18 -3.77 -6.72
N ALA A 90 14.45 -3.96 -7.11
CA ALA A 90 15.33 -4.96 -6.50
C ALA A 90 15.73 -4.57 -5.06
N ALA A 91 16.00 -3.28 -4.82
CA ALA A 91 16.27 -2.76 -3.49
C ALA A 91 15.03 -2.83 -2.57
N ILE A 92 13.83 -2.53 -3.10
CA ILE A 92 12.56 -2.69 -2.38
C ILE A 92 12.28 -4.17 -2.07
N LEU A 93 12.55 -5.09 -3.00
CA LEU A 93 12.40 -6.53 -2.77
C LEU A 93 13.36 -7.04 -1.68
N ALA A 94 14.63 -6.62 -1.71
CA ALA A 94 15.61 -6.99 -0.70
C ALA A 94 15.28 -6.37 0.68
N MET A 95 14.68 -5.18 0.70
CA MET A 95 14.18 -4.55 1.93
C MET A 95 12.96 -5.29 2.51
N LEU A 96 12.04 -5.81 1.69
CA LEU A 96 10.90 -6.62 2.16
C LEU A 96 11.35 -7.90 2.89
N ASP A 97 12.48 -8.49 2.49
CA ASP A 97 13.06 -9.65 3.17
C ASP A 97 13.57 -9.30 4.60
N GLY A 98 13.89 -8.03 4.88
CA GLY A 98 14.28 -7.54 6.21
C GLY A 98 13.12 -7.05 7.09
N VAL A 99 11.90 -6.98 6.55
CA VAL A 99 10.67 -6.50 7.22
C VAL A 99 9.70 -7.64 7.52
N ALA A 100 10.11 -8.89 7.27
CA ALA A 100 9.29 -10.06 7.54
C ALA A 100 9.04 -10.23 9.04
N ASP A 101 7.94 -9.65 9.53
CA ASP A 101 7.19 -10.32 10.58
C ASP A 101 6.97 -11.76 10.08
N ALA A 102 7.50 -12.74 10.82
CA ALA A 102 7.47 -14.15 10.45
C ALA A 102 6.04 -14.60 10.06
N ASN A 103 5.02 -13.94 10.62
CA ASN A 103 3.61 -14.16 10.33
C ASN A 103 3.20 -13.84 8.87
N TYR A 104 3.91 -12.98 8.16
CA TYR A 104 3.58 -12.55 6.79
C TYR A 104 4.54 -13.07 5.72
N SER A 105 5.55 -13.86 6.11
CA SER A 105 6.56 -14.43 5.20
C SER A 105 5.96 -15.17 4.00
N ALA A 106 4.88 -15.93 4.22
CA ALA A 106 4.17 -16.66 3.16
C ALA A 106 3.52 -15.71 2.14
N LEU A 107 2.84 -14.66 2.61
CA LEU A 107 2.22 -13.65 1.73
C LEU A 107 3.29 -12.87 0.96
N ALA A 108 4.35 -12.44 1.65
CA ALA A 108 5.47 -11.76 1.01
C ALA A 108 6.14 -12.64 -0.07
N GLY A 109 6.21 -13.95 0.15
CA GLY A 109 6.65 -14.92 -0.86
C GLY A 109 5.78 -14.88 -2.11
N VAL A 110 4.45 -14.94 -1.98
CA VAL A 110 3.52 -14.87 -3.12
C VAL A 110 3.62 -13.54 -3.87
N LEU A 111 3.76 -12.42 -3.16
CA LEU A 111 3.90 -11.10 -3.79
C LEU A 111 5.22 -10.99 -4.57
N ARG A 112 6.32 -11.52 -4.03
CA ARG A 112 7.61 -11.61 -4.74
C ARG A 112 7.50 -12.51 -5.96
N GLU A 113 6.80 -13.62 -5.86
CA GLU A 113 6.56 -14.52 -6.99
C GLU A 113 5.73 -13.84 -8.08
N ALA A 114 4.71 -13.07 -7.73
CA ALA A 114 3.91 -12.30 -8.68
C ALA A 114 4.75 -11.24 -9.40
N HIS A 115 5.59 -10.51 -8.65
CA HIS A 115 6.54 -9.55 -9.23
C HIS A 115 7.51 -10.24 -10.19
N ALA A 116 8.16 -11.33 -9.76
CA ALA A 116 9.04 -12.11 -10.63
C ALA A 116 8.29 -12.60 -11.88
N HIS A 117 7.04 -13.04 -11.73
CA HIS A 117 6.22 -13.46 -12.86
C HIS A 117 5.95 -12.32 -13.87
N ALA A 118 5.77 -11.08 -13.41
CA ALA A 118 5.67 -9.91 -14.30
C ALA A 118 7.01 -9.53 -14.94
N ALA A 119 8.10 -9.58 -14.15
CA ALA A 119 9.42 -9.09 -14.53
C ALA A 119 10.24 -10.08 -15.39
N THR A 120 10.00 -11.38 -15.26
CA THR A 120 10.77 -12.42 -15.99
C THR A 120 9.89 -13.41 -16.74
N GLY A 121 8.58 -13.41 -16.49
CA GLY A 121 7.66 -14.33 -17.12
C GLY A 121 7.21 -13.90 -18.53
N LYS A 122 6.19 -14.61 -19.04
CA LYS A 122 5.60 -14.40 -20.37
C LYS A 122 5.18 -12.95 -20.66
N GLY A 123 4.95 -12.12 -19.63
CA GLY A 123 4.70 -10.69 -19.79
C GLY A 123 5.86 -9.97 -20.49
N VAL A 124 7.10 -10.25 -20.09
CA VAL A 124 8.30 -9.70 -20.76
C VAL A 124 8.52 -10.31 -22.14
N GLU A 125 8.38 -11.63 -22.29
CA GLU A 125 8.59 -12.30 -23.58
C GLU A 125 7.53 -11.95 -24.64
N ARG A 126 6.28 -11.68 -24.24
CA ARG A 126 5.16 -11.44 -25.17
C ARG A 126 4.80 -9.97 -25.32
N HIS A 127 5.06 -9.15 -24.31
CA HIS A 127 4.59 -7.77 -24.23
C HIS A 127 5.64 -6.77 -23.70
N GLY A 128 6.75 -7.25 -23.14
CA GLY A 128 7.83 -6.42 -22.66
C GLY A 128 8.51 -5.68 -23.80
N ASN A 129 9.04 -6.37 -24.81
CA ASN A 129 9.84 -5.74 -25.87
C ASN A 129 10.92 -4.75 -25.31
N GLY A 130 11.41 -4.98 -24.09
CA GLY A 130 12.33 -4.08 -23.37
C GLY A 130 11.66 -2.90 -22.63
N ARG A 131 10.33 -2.78 -22.62
CA ARG A 131 9.56 -1.73 -21.95
C ARG A 131 9.39 -2.00 -20.46
N SER A 132 9.44 -0.94 -19.67
CA SER A 132 9.12 -0.97 -18.26
C SER A 132 7.65 -1.38 -18.04
N PHE A 133 7.30 -1.87 -16.84
CA PHE A 133 5.92 -2.28 -16.54
C PHE A 133 4.88 -1.19 -16.85
N ASN A 134 5.25 0.08 -16.63
CA ASN A 134 4.40 1.25 -16.88
C ASN A 134 4.16 1.56 -18.37
N GLU A 135 4.93 0.97 -19.26
CA GLU A 135 4.87 1.16 -20.71
C GLU A 135 4.33 -0.08 -21.44
N GLN A 136 3.95 -1.12 -20.69
CA GLN A 136 3.35 -2.31 -21.24
C GLN A 136 1.86 -2.10 -21.54
N PRO A 137 1.26 -2.91 -22.44
CA PRO A 137 -0.16 -2.81 -22.78
C PRO A 137 -1.12 -2.86 -21.59
N ILE A 138 -0.73 -3.52 -20.49
CA ILE A 138 -1.50 -3.57 -19.25
C ILE A 138 -1.74 -2.17 -18.63
N MET A 139 -0.89 -1.20 -18.93
CA MET A 139 -1.01 0.21 -18.54
C MET A 139 -1.38 1.13 -19.70
N GLU A 140 -0.93 0.85 -20.93
CA GLU A 140 -1.27 1.69 -22.10
C GLU A 140 -2.76 1.62 -22.48
N ILE A 141 -3.37 0.43 -22.48
CA ILE A 141 -4.78 0.25 -22.85
C ILE A 141 -5.72 1.06 -21.92
N PRO A 142 -5.60 0.99 -20.59
CA PRO A 142 -6.38 1.84 -19.68
C PRO A 142 -6.27 3.34 -19.99
N ARG A 143 -5.06 3.85 -20.27
CA ARG A 143 -4.85 5.26 -20.65
C ARG A 143 -5.59 5.62 -21.94
N LEU A 144 -5.56 4.73 -22.94
CA LEU A 144 -6.32 4.89 -24.19
C LEU A 144 -7.84 4.86 -23.97
N LEU A 145 -8.30 4.20 -22.90
CA LEU A 145 -9.71 4.08 -22.52
C LEU A 145 -10.14 5.10 -21.46
N GLY A 146 -9.40 6.21 -21.30
CA GLY A 146 -9.77 7.31 -20.41
C GLY A 146 -9.23 7.18 -18.99
N GLY A 147 -8.20 6.36 -18.76
CA GLY A 147 -7.52 6.24 -17.47
C GLY A 147 -8.29 5.41 -16.44
N SER A 148 -9.15 4.52 -16.90
CA SER A 148 -10.10 3.81 -16.06
C SER A 148 -9.68 2.34 -15.82
N PRO A 149 -9.84 1.79 -14.60
CA PRO A 149 -9.27 0.49 -14.23
C PRO A 149 -10.14 -0.73 -14.61
N GLU A 150 -11.28 -0.57 -15.27
CA GLU A 150 -12.26 -1.65 -15.52
C GLU A 150 -11.66 -2.78 -16.35
N GLY A 151 -10.78 -2.46 -17.30
CA GLY A 151 -10.09 -3.45 -18.10
C GLY A 151 -9.25 -4.40 -17.23
N GLN A 152 -8.53 -3.87 -16.24
CA GLN A 152 -7.78 -4.69 -15.30
C GLN A 152 -8.71 -5.45 -14.35
N LEU A 153 -9.76 -4.82 -13.82
CA LEU A 153 -10.73 -5.48 -12.94
C LEU A 153 -11.39 -6.69 -13.63
N TYR A 154 -11.74 -6.54 -14.91
CA TYR A 154 -12.25 -7.64 -15.73
C TYR A 154 -11.24 -8.80 -15.82
N GLN A 155 -9.96 -8.51 -16.06
CA GLN A 155 -8.93 -9.54 -16.14
C GLN A 155 -8.70 -10.25 -14.81
N ILE A 156 -8.77 -9.54 -13.68
CA ILE A 156 -8.71 -10.16 -12.33
C ILE A 156 -9.81 -11.20 -12.19
N MET A 157 -11.05 -10.83 -12.49
CA MET A 157 -12.21 -11.74 -12.40
C MET A 157 -12.04 -12.96 -13.30
N LYS A 158 -11.65 -12.74 -14.56
CA LYS A 158 -11.45 -13.81 -15.53
C LYS A 158 -10.40 -14.82 -15.05
N LYS A 159 -9.23 -14.34 -14.63
CA LYS A 159 -8.11 -15.19 -14.19
C LYS A 159 -8.44 -15.96 -12.92
N ALA A 160 -9.13 -15.34 -11.96
CA ALA A 160 -9.58 -16.02 -10.75
C ALA A 160 -10.58 -17.15 -11.07
N GLN A 161 -11.51 -16.94 -12.00
CA GLN A 161 -12.45 -17.97 -12.44
C GLN A 161 -11.75 -19.13 -13.17
N GLU A 162 -10.84 -18.82 -14.09
CA GLU A 162 -10.04 -19.82 -14.82
C GLU A 162 -9.18 -20.66 -13.85
N ALA A 163 -8.52 -20.02 -12.88
CA ALA A 163 -7.73 -20.70 -11.85
C ALA A 163 -8.57 -21.69 -11.03
N ASN A 164 -9.78 -21.30 -10.61
CA ASN A 164 -10.69 -22.21 -9.91
C ASN A 164 -11.06 -23.43 -10.78
N GLY A 165 -11.29 -23.22 -12.08
CA GLY A 165 -11.50 -24.31 -13.04
C GLY A 165 -10.30 -25.24 -13.15
N MET A 166 -9.08 -24.70 -13.20
CA MET A 166 -7.83 -25.45 -13.24
C MET A 166 -7.63 -26.29 -11.97
N VAL A 167 -7.91 -25.74 -10.78
CA VAL A 167 -7.86 -26.48 -9.51
C VAL A 167 -8.76 -27.72 -9.56
N LYS A 168 -9.99 -27.58 -10.07
CA LYS A 168 -10.93 -28.71 -10.20
C LYS A 168 -10.44 -29.80 -11.15
N ARG A 169 -9.62 -29.45 -12.15
CA ARG A 169 -9.00 -30.41 -13.08
C ARG A 169 -7.66 -30.97 -12.57
N GLY A 170 -7.19 -30.55 -11.40
CA GLY A 170 -5.89 -30.97 -10.85
C GLY A 170 -4.69 -30.18 -11.38
N GLU A 171 -4.91 -29.12 -12.15
CA GLU A 171 -3.89 -28.30 -12.80
C GLU A 171 -3.36 -27.19 -11.86
N ARG A 172 -2.88 -27.56 -10.67
CA ARG A 172 -2.55 -26.60 -9.58
C ARG A 172 -1.53 -25.54 -9.98
N GLU A 173 -0.44 -25.94 -10.63
CA GLU A 173 0.61 -25.00 -11.06
C GLU A 173 0.12 -23.99 -12.11
N ALA A 174 -0.82 -24.40 -12.97
CA ALA A 174 -1.43 -23.49 -13.93
C ALA A 174 -2.36 -22.50 -13.23
N ALA A 175 -3.13 -22.98 -12.24
CA ALA A 175 -3.99 -22.13 -11.42
C ALA A 175 -3.18 -21.07 -10.65
N ILE A 176 -2.05 -21.46 -10.06
CA ILE A 176 -1.15 -20.53 -9.35
C ILE A 176 -0.68 -19.43 -10.31
N ARG A 177 -0.19 -19.79 -11.50
CA ARG A 177 0.25 -18.79 -12.51
C ARG A 177 -0.87 -17.82 -12.90
N GLU A 178 -2.11 -18.28 -13.05
CA GLU A 178 -3.24 -17.39 -13.32
C GLU A 178 -3.51 -16.43 -12.15
N LEU A 179 -3.41 -16.90 -10.91
CA LEU A 179 -3.57 -16.05 -9.73
C LEU A 179 -2.43 -15.03 -9.57
N LEU A 180 -1.18 -15.41 -9.85
CA LEU A 180 -0.07 -14.45 -9.91
C LEU A 180 -0.31 -13.39 -10.97
N GLY A 181 -0.84 -13.78 -12.13
CA GLY A 181 -1.30 -12.84 -13.16
C GLY A 181 -2.40 -11.90 -12.65
N ALA A 182 -3.36 -12.41 -11.88
CA ALA A 182 -4.41 -11.59 -11.29
C ALA A 182 -3.85 -10.55 -10.30
N ILE A 183 -2.85 -10.92 -9.48
CA ILE A 183 -2.13 -9.97 -8.60
C ILE A 183 -1.49 -8.84 -9.41
N ASN A 184 -0.86 -9.15 -10.54
CA ASN A 184 -0.25 -8.14 -11.41
C ASN A 184 -1.29 -7.20 -12.04
N TYR A 185 -2.48 -7.70 -12.40
CA TYR A 185 -3.59 -6.85 -12.83
C TYR A 185 -4.13 -5.96 -11.70
N ALA A 186 -4.19 -6.47 -10.46
CA ALA A 186 -4.56 -5.67 -9.30
C ALA A 186 -3.56 -4.54 -9.05
N ALA A 187 -2.25 -4.82 -9.16
CA ALA A 187 -1.21 -3.81 -9.08
C ALA A 187 -1.36 -2.74 -10.19
N ALA A 188 -1.59 -3.17 -11.44
CA ALA A 188 -1.81 -2.25 -12.56
C ALA A 188 -3.08 -1.38 -12.39
N ALA A 189 -4.15 -1.94 -11.82
CA ALA A 189 -5.37 -1.17 -11.50
C ALA A 189 -5.08 -0.08 -10.46
N VAL A 190 -4.32 -0.40 -9.40
CA VAL A 190 -3.88 0.58 -8.40
C VAL A 190 -3.06 1.70 -9.03
N LEU A 191 -2.13 1.36 -9.94
CA LEU A 191 -1.34 2.36 -10.67
C LEU A 191 -2.22 3.25 -11.54
N THR A 192 -3.19 2.68 -12.25
CA THR A 192 -4.14 3.43 -13.09
C THR A 192 -4.96 4.42 -12.26
N ILE A 193 -5.47 3.98 -11.10
CA ILE A 193 -6.20 4.86 -10.18
C ILE A 193 -5.31 6.00 -9.67
N ARG A 194 -4.03 5.72 -9.40
CA ARG A 194 -3.07 6.74 -8.96
C ARG A 194 -2.71 7.74 -10.07
N GLU A 195 -2.75 7.34 -11.34
CA GLU A 195 -2.52 8.25 -12.48
C GLU A 195 -3.72 9.20 -12.73
N ALA A 196 -4.93 8.78 -12.36
CA ALA A 196 -6.16 9.54 -12.58
C ALA A 196 -6.48 10.59 -11.49
N ALA A 197 -5.74 10.60 -10.39
CA ALA A 197 -5.91 11.50 -9.25
C ALA A 197 -4.99 12.74 -9.35
#